data_AF-A0A3D5CHL6-F1
#
_entry.id   AF-A0A3D5CHL6-F1
#
_cell.length_a   1.000
_cell.length_b   1.000
_cell.length_c   1.000
_cell.angle_alpha   90.00
_cell.angle_beta   90.00
_cell.angle_gamma   90.00
#
_symmetry.space_group_name_H-M   'P 1'
#
loop_
_entity.id
_entity.type
_entity.pdbx_description
1 polymer ?
#
loop_
_entity_poly.entity_id
_entity_poly.type
_entity_poly.pdbx_seq_one_letter_code
_entity_poly.pdbx_strand_id
1 'polypeptide(L)' 'MSIYLNKDSKVIVQGITGGEGTKHTALMLKAGTQVVGGVNARKAGTTVS' A
#
# COMPACT_ATOMS: atom_id res chain seq x y z
N MET A 1 -6.12 -18.87 -16.03
CA MET A 1 -5.88 -18.58 -14.59
C MET A 1 -6.13 -17.10 -14.37
N SER A 2 -7.09 -16.73 -13.51
CA SER A 2 -7.34 -15.33 -13.14
C SER A 2 -7.00 -15.14 -11.66
N ILE A 3 -6.29 -14.05 -11.34
CA ILE A 3 -6.08 -13.62 -9.97
C ILE A 3 -7.34 -12.87 -9.52
N TYR A 4 -7.93 -13.25 -8.39
CA TYR A 4 -9.17 -12.68 -7.85
C TYR A 4 -8.95 -11.33 -7.16
N LEU A 5 -8.40 -10.35 -7.87
CA LEU A 5 -8.35 -8.97 -7.38
C LEU A 5 -9.61 -8.22 -7.83
N ASN A 6 -10.27 -7.56 -6.89
CA ASN A 6 -11.47 -6.77 -7.15
C ASN A 6 -11.52 -5.51 -6.27
N LYS A 7 -12.55 -4.69 -6.45
CA LYS A 7 -12.73 -3.43 -5.71
C LYS A 7 -12.83 -3.59 -4.18
N ASP A 8 -13.19 -4.79 -3.71
CA ASP A 8 -13.35 -5.10 -2.29
C ASP A 8 -12.05 -5.66 -1.68
N SER A 9 -10.99 -5.81 -2.48
CA SER A 9 -9.70 -6.32 -2.04
C SER A 9 -8.93 -5.28 -1.22
N LYS A 10 -8.58 -5.66 0.01
CA LYS A 10 -7.75 -4.86 0.93
C LYS A 10 -6.28 -5.12 0.66
N VAL A 11 -5.50 -4.05 0.48
CA VAL A 11 -4.08 -4.13 0.12
C VAL A 11 -3.22 -3.56 1.25
N ILE A 12 -2.12 -4.26 1.57
CA ILE A 12 -1.03 -3.73 2.40
C ILE A 12 0.22 -3.55 1.55
N VAL A 13 1.02 -2.52 1.86
CA VAL A 13 2.31 -2.30 1.18
C VAL A 13 3.47 -2.57 2.12
N GLN A 14 4.27 -3.58 1.81
CA GLN A 14 5.51 -3.85 2.54
C GLN A 14 6.62 -2.90 2.05
N GLY A 15 7.33 -2.27 2.98
CA GLY A 15 8.30 -1.22 2.65
C GLY A 15 7.64 0.10 2.21
N ILE A 16 6.43 0.40 2.71
CA ILE A 16 5.63 1.58 2.34
C ILE A 16 6.38 2.92 2.46
N THR A 17 7.32 3.02 3.40
CA THR A 17 8.14 4.24 3.60
C THR A 17 9.44 4.24 2.80
N GLY A 18 9.66 3.25 1.92
CA GLY A 18 10.82 3.21 1.02
C GLY A 18 10.57 4.11 -0.19
N GLY A 19 11.63 4.55 -0.89
CA GLY A 19 11.51 5.50 -2.00
C GLY A 19 10.48 5.09 -3.06
N GLU A 20 10.51 3.83 -3.50
CA GLU A 20 9.53 3.31 -4.47
C GLU A 20 8.20 2.92 -3.83
N GLY A 21 8.22 2.40 -2.60
CA GLY A 21 7.01 2.05 -1.85
C GLY A 21 6.11 3.26 -1.65
N THR A 22 6.67 4.41 -1.28
CA THR A 22 5.92 5.66 -1.07
C THR A 22 5.33 6.17 -2.39
N LYS A 23 6.12 6.24 -3.46
CA LYS A 23 5.66 6.72 -4.77
C LYS A 23 4.53 5.86 -5.33
N HIS A 24 4.71 4.53 -5.35
CA HIS A 24 3.72 3.62 -5.90
C HIS A 24 2.46 3.54 -5.04
N THR A 25 2.59 3.59 -3.70
CA THR A 25 1.41 3.66 -2.81
C THR A 25 0.56 4.89 -3.10
N ALA A 26 1.19 6.06 -3.32
CA ALA A 26 0.46 7.27 -3.69
C ALA A 26 -0.27 7.12 -5.04
N LEU A 27 0.35 6.46 -6.04
CA LEU A 27 -0.29 6.15 -7.32
C LEU A 27 -1.43 5.13 -7.16
N MET A 28 -1.26 4.10 -6.34
CA MET A 28 -2.28 3.09 -6.04
C MET A 28 -3.52 3.72 -5.39
N LEU A 29 -3.32 4.63 -4.43
CA LEU A 29 -4.40 5.41 -3.82
C LEU A 29 -5.12 6.28 -4.86
N LYS A 30 -4.38 6.98 -5.72
CA LYS A 30 -4.96 7.77 -6.83
C LYS A 30 -5.74 6.90 -7.83
N ALA A 31 -5.32 5.65 -8.04
CA ALA A 31 -6.00 4.68 -8.88
C ALA A 31 -7.22 4.02 -8.20
N GLY A 32 -7.52 4.37 -6.94
CA GLY A 32 -8.67 3.83 -6.21
C GLY A 32 -8.43 2.48 -5.53
N THR A 33 -7.16 2.07 -5.38
CA THR A 33 -6.83 0.84 -4.63
C THR A 33 -7.10 1.04 -3.15
N GLN A 34 -7.77 0.08 -2.52
CA GLN A 34 -8.05 0.10 -1.08
C GLN A 34 -6.81 -0.32 -0.27
N VAL A 35 -5.82 0.58 -0.18
CA VAL A 35 -4.64 0.38 0.69
C VAL A 35 -5.04 0.64 2.14
N VAL A 36 -4.92 -0.37 3.00
CA VAL A 36 -5.33 -0.30 4.42
C VAL A 36 -4.16 -0.11 5.38
N GLY A 37 -2.94 -0.05 4.88
CA GLY A 37 -1.75 0.21 5.67
C GLY A 37 -0.47 -0.28 5.00
N GLY A 38 0.63 -0.24 5.74
CA GLY A 38 1.89 -0.77 5.27
C GLY A 38 2.83 -1.15 6.40
N VAL A 39 3.91 -1.84 6.04
CA VAL A 39 4.87 -2.39 6.99
C VAL A 39 6.24 -1.75 6.77
N ASN A 40 6.89 -1.37 7.86
CA ASN A 40 8.32 -1.12 7.89
C ASN A 40 8.86 -1.57 9.26
N ALA A 41 9.87 -2.44 9.26
CA ALA A 41 10.45 -3.03 10.47
C ALA A 41 10.96 -1.99 11.50
N ARG A 42 11.30 -0.78 11.06
CA ARG A 42 11.87 0.28 11.92
C ARG A 42 10.93 1.45 12.18
N LYS A 43 9.73 1.45 11.58
CA LYS A 43 8.80 2.60 11.62
C LYS A 43 7.37 2.17 11.95
N ALA A 44 7.22 1.24 12.88
CA ALA A 44 5.90 0.88 13.39
C ALA A 44 5.24 2.08 14.08
N GLY A 45 3.91 2.24 13.92
CA GLY A 45 3.13 3.31 14.55
C GLY A 45 3.22 4.68 13.87
N THR A 46 3.98 4.84 12.80
CA THR A 46 4.04 6.10 12.05
C THR A 46 2.96 6.17 10.98
N THR A 47 2.36 7.35 10.79
CA THR A 47 1.47 7.62 9.66
C THR A 47 2.28 7.99 8.43
N VAL A 48 1.96 7.35 7.30
CA VAL A 48 2.51 7.71 5.98
C VAL A 48 1.44 8.53 5.26
N SER A 49 1.79 9.74 4.89
CA SER A 49 0.94 10.71 4.18
C SER A 49 1.26 10.77 2.70
#